data_AF-A0A850I087-F1
#
_entry.id   AF-A0A850I087-F1
#
_cell.length_a   1.000
_cell.length_b   1.000
_cell.length_c   1.000
_cell.angle_alpha   90.00
_cell.angle_beta   90.00
_cell.angle_gamma   90.00
#
_symmetry.space_group_name_H-M   'P 1'
#
loop_
_entity.id
_entity.type
_entity.pdbx_description
1 polymer ?
#
loop_
_entity_poly.entity_id
_entity_poly.type
_entity_poly.pdbx_seq_one_letter_code
_entity_poly.pdbx_strand_id
1 'polypeptide(L)' 'MTVSAADKMQCAERELKYRRRIYVRLVERGKITQALADRELELMDAIAEDYRKQVAQERLV' A
#
# COMPACT_ATOMS: atom_id res chain seq x y z
N MET A 1 -23.45 -2.69 1.65
CA MET A 1 -22.41 -2.11 0.77
C MET A 1 -21.27 -3.12 0.69
N THR A 2 -20.86 -3.52 -0.51
CA THR A 2 -19.78 -4.49 -0.73
C THR A 2 -18.52 -3.73 -1.09
N VAL A 3 -17.40 -4.03 -0.45
CA VAL A 3 -16.11 -3.39 -0.74
C VAL A 3 -15.54 -3.99 -2.03
N SER A 4 -15.43 -3.17 -3.08
CA SER A 4 -14.93 -3.58 -4.40
C SER A 4 -13.40 -3.69 -4.44
N ALA A 5 -12.84 -4.31 -5.48
CA ALA A 5 -11.38 -4.27 -5.69
C ALA A 5 -10.87 -2.84 -5.91
N ALA A 6 -11.68 -1.97 -6.53
CA ALA A 6 -11.34 -0.56 -6.71
C ALA A 6 -11.23 0.17 -5.37
N ASP A 7 -12.13 -0.09 -4.42
CA ASP A 7 -12.06 0.49 -3.07
C ASP A 7 -10.79 0.04 -2.35
N LYS A 8 -10.45 -1.24 -2.46
CA LYS A 8 -9.24 -1.82 -1.85
C LYS A 8 -7.97 -1.24 -2.48
N MET A 9 -7.93 -1.12 -3.81
CA MET A 9 -6.81 -0.51 -4.55
C MET A 9 -6.59 0.93 -4.09
N GLN A 10 -7.64 1.76 -4.07
CA GLN A 10 -7.54 3.16 -3.62
C GLN A 10 -7.09 3.27 -2.17
N CYS A 11 -7.57 2.38 -1.30
CA CYS A 11 -7.14 2.34 0.09
C CYS A 11 -5.64 2.02 0.22
N ALA A 12 -5.17 0.98 -0.48
CA ALA A 12 -3.77 0.56 -0.46
C ALA A 12 -2.84 1.65 -1.02
N GLU A 13 -3.20 2.29 -2.13
CA GLU A 13 -2.41 3.39 -2.71
C GLU A 13 -2.31 4.60 -1.78
N ARG A 14 -3.39 4.94 -1.07
CA ARG A 14 -3.38 6.02 -0.06
C ARG A 14 -2.46 5.66 1.11
N GLU A 15 -2.54 4.42 1.60
CA GLU A 15 -1.71 3.93 2.69
C GLU A 15 -0.23 3.93 2.30
N LEU A 16 0.11 3.51 1.08
CA LEU A 16 1.47 3.57 0.54
C LEU A 16 2.03 5.01 0.57
N LYS A 17 1.25 6.00 0.11
CA LYS A 17 1.65 7.42 0.16
C LYS A 17 1.84 7.90 1.61
N TYR A 18 0.97 7.49 2.52
CA TYR A 18 1.04 7.85 3.92
C TYR A 18 2.28 7.26 4.61
N ARG A 19 2.53 5.96 4.41
CA ARG A 19 3.70 5.24 4.93
C ARG A 19 5.00 5.85 4.42
N ARG A 20 5.12 6.13 3.12
CA ARG A 20 6.31 6.79 2.54
C ARG A 20 6.65 8.10 3.24
N ARG A 21 5.63 8.86 3.66
CA ARG A 21 5.83 10.13 4.38
C ARG A 21 6.18 9.94 5.86
N ILE A 22 5.50 9.03 6.55
CA ILE A 22 5.64 8.90 8.01
C ILE A 22 6.83 8.03 8.40
N TYR A 23 7.13 6.98 7.63
CA TYR A 23 8.20 6.06 7.98
C TYR A 23 9.55 6.76 8.02
N VAL A 24 9.80 7.76 7.15
CA VAL A 24 11.00 8.62 7.23
C VAL A 24 11.16 9.20 8.64
N ARG A 25 10.10 9.84 9.17
CA ARG A 25 10.13 10.42 10.52
C ARG A 25 10.23 9.37 11.63
N LEU A 26 9.65 8.18 11.42
CA LEU A 26 9.74 7.10 12.41
C LEU A 26 11.14 6.48 12.45
N VAL A 27 11.82 6.36 11.31
CA VAL A 27 13.21 5.93 11.22
C VAL A 27 14.13 6.96 11.87
N GLU A 28 13.98 8.25 11.55
CA GLU A 28 14.75 9.34 12.17
C GLU A 28 14.62 9.37 13.70
N ARG A 29 13.43 9.02 14.21
CA ARG A 29 13.15 8.95 15.66
C ARG A 29 13.52 7.61 16.30
N GLY A 30 14.09 6.67 15.54
CA GLY A 30 14.45 5.33 16.00
C GLY A 30 13.26 4.46 16.43
N LYS A 31 12.04 4.77 15.94
CA LYS A 31 10.82 4.01 16.26
C LYS A 31 10.66 2.77 15.40
N ILE A 32 11.21 2.79 14.19
CA ILE A 32 11.33 1.63 13.28
C ILE A 32 12.71 1.65 12.64
N THR A 33 13.19 0.51 12.15
CA THR A 33 14.42 0.44 11.36
C THR A 33 14.15 0.79 9.89
N GLN A 34 15.17 1.25 9.17
CA GLN A 34 15.08 1.47 7.72
C GLN A 34 14.67 0.18 6.99
N ALA A 35 15.27 -0.96 7.36
CA ALA A 35 14.95 -2.26 6.78
C ALA A 35 13.47 -2.66 6.96
N LEU A 36 12.88 -2.37 8.13
CA LEU A 36 11.46 -2.62 8.36
C LEU A 36 10.59 -1.69 7.50
N ALA A 37 10.95 -0.40 7.44
CA ALA A 37 10.25 0.57 6.60
C ALA A 37 10.23 0.15 5.12
N ASP A 38 11.40 -0.26 4.60
CA ASP A 38 11.55 -0.70 3.21
C ASP A 38 10.71 -1.94 2.93
N ARG A 39 10.75 -2.94 3.82
CA ARG A 39 9.98 -4.17 3.69
C ARG A 39 8.47 -3.92 3.71
N GLU A 40 7.99 -3.09 4.63
CA GLU A 40 6.57 -2.74 4.73
C GLU A 40 6.07 -1.93 3.52
N LEU A 41 6.94 -1.10 2.93
CA LEU A 41 6.64 -0.38 1.70
C LEU A 41 6.57 -1.32 0.50
N GLU A 42 7.52 -2.25 0.38
CA GLU A 42 7.54 -3.28 -0.66
C GLU A 42 6.26 -4.15 -0.60
N LEU A 43 5.88 -4.61 0.60
CA LEU A 43 4.67 -5.40 0.81
C LEU A 43 3.40 -4.62 0.43
N MET A 44 3.30 -3.35 0.84
CA MET A 44 2.13 -2.54 0.52
C MET A 44 2.03 -2.21 -0.97
N ASP A 45 3.17 -2.05 -1.66
CA ASP A 45 3.22 -1.86 -3.11
C ASP A 45 2.72 -3.12 -3.84
N ALA A 46 3.13 -4.31 -3.40
CA ALA A 46 2.65 -5.58 -3.95
C ALA A 46 1.13 -5.74 -3.76
N ILE A 47 0.60 -5.39 -2.58
CA ILE A 47 -0.84 -5.41 -2.31
C ILE A 47 -1.61 -4.47 -3.25
N ALA A 48 -1.09 -3.26 -3.48
CA ALA A 48 -1.72 -2.31 -4.39
C ALA A 48 -1.74 -2.85 -5.84
N GLU A 49 -0.65 -3.49 -6.27
CA GLU A 49 -0.54 -4.11 -7.59
C GLU A 49 -1.50 -5.30 -7.76
N ASP A 50 -1.67 -6.14 -6.73
CA ASP A 50 -2.62 -7.26 -6.78
C ASP A 50 -4.05 -6.76 -7.00
N TYR A 51 -4.46 -5.70 -6.31
CA TYR A 51 -5.78 -5.10 -6.54
C TYR A 51 -5.88 -4.39 -7.89
N ARG A 52 -4.80 -3.80 -8.40
CA ARG A 52 -4.78 -3.23 -9.76
C ARG A 52 -5.07 -4.29 -10.81
N LYS A 53 -4.47 -5.48 -10.68
CA LYS A 53 -4.75 -6.64 -11.55
C LYS A 53 -6.19 -7.11 -11.39
N GLN A 54 -6.71 -7.19 -10.17
CA GLN A 54 -8.09 -7.60 -9.92
C GLN A 54 -9.10 -6.61 -10.51
N VAL A 55 -8.87 -5.29 -10.36
CA VAL A 55 -9.71 -4.25 -10.99
C VAL A 55 -9.69 -4.36 -12.52
N ALA A 56 -8.53 -4.66 -13.11
CA ALA A 56 -8.44 -4.89 -14.55
C ALA A 56 -9.26 -6.10 -14.98
N GLN A 57 -9.23 -7.20 -14.22
CA GLN A 57 -10.04 -8.40 -14.48
C GLN A 57 -11.54 -8.12 -14.34
N GLU A 58 -11.96 -7.41 -13.28
CA GLU A 58 -13.36 -7.03 -13.05
C GLU A 58 -13.94 -6.14 -14.16
N ARG A 59 -13.10 -5.38 -14.88
CA ARG A 59 -13.53 -4.55 -16.02
C ARG A 59 -13.65 -5.31 -17.34
N LEU A 60 -13.08 -6.51 -17.44
CA LEU A 60 -13.10 -7.35 -18.64
C LEU A 60 -14.26 -8.36 -18.64
N VAL A 61 -15.02 -8.44 -17.54
CA VAL A 61 -16.21 -9.29 -17.35
C VAL A 61 -17.46 -8.42 -17.47
#